data_AF-A0A3M2VKQ0-F1
#
_entry.id   AF-A0A3M2VKQ0-F1
#
_cell.length_a   1.000
_cell.length_b   1.000
_cell.length_c   1.000
_cell.angle_alpha   90.00
_cell.angle_beta   90.00
_cell.angle_gamma   90.00
#
_symmetry.space_group_name_H-M   'P 1'
#
loop_
_entity.id
_entity.type
_entity.pdbx_description
1 polymer ?
#
loop_
_entity_poly.entity_id
_entity_poly.type
_entity_poly.pdbx_seq_one_letter_code
_entity_poly.pdbx_strand_id
1 'polypeptide(L)'
;ARGTRYPDPVKAALDAEEAGADGITVHLREDRRHIQERDVLLLKDVLQTRMNFEMGVTEEMLAFAERIRPAHICLVPETRQELTT
;
A
#
# COMPACT_ATOMS: atom_id res chain seq x y z
N ALA A 1 -14.28 -7.94 -2.81
CA ALA A 1 -15.10 -9.12 -2.45
C ALA A 1 -16.56 -8.79 -2.12
N ARG A 2 -16.88 -7.74 -1.32
CA ARG A 2 -18.28 -7.32 -1.05
C ARG A 2 -18.53 -5.79 -1.07
N GLY A 3 -17.52 -4.96 -1.37
CA GLY A 3 -17.65 -3.49 -1.43
C GLY A 3 -17.98 -2.82 -0.09
N THR A 4 -17.88 -3.56 1.01
CA THR A 4 -18.09 -3.06 2.37
C THR A 4 -16.87 -2.32 2.90
N ARG A 5 -17.06 -1.47 3.91
CA ARG A 5 -15.95 -0.78 4.60
C ARG A 5 -15.14 -1.69 5.53
N TYR A 6 -15.66 -2.89 5.83
CA TYR A 6 -15.02 -3.85 6.71
C TYR A 6 -14.70 -5.16 5.97
N PRO A 7 -13.61 -5.86 6.36
CA PRO A 7 -12.57 -5.40 7.29
C PRO A 7 -11.80 -4.18 6.74
N ASP A 8 -11.45 -3.22 7.62
CA ASP A 8 -10.73 -2.00 7.21
C ASP A 8 -9.21 -2.24 7.31
N PRO A 9 -8.44 -2.11 6.20
CA PRO A 9 -6.99 -2.32 6.19
C PRO A 9 -6.24 -1.43 7.19
N VAL A 10 -6.75 -0.23 7.46
CA VAL A 10 -6.12 0.71 8.40
C VAL A 10 -6.15 0.13 9.82
N LYS A 11 -7.27 -0.47 10.21
CA LYS A 11 -7.38 -1.12 11.53
C LYS A 11 -6.45 -2.33 11.62
N ALA A 12 -6.40 -3.15 10.57
CA ALA A 12 -5.52 -4.31 10.53
C ALA A 12 -4.03 -3.93 10.62
N ALA A 13 -3.63 -2.82 9.99
CA ALA A 13 -2.26 -2.31 10.06
C ALA A 13 -1.88 -1.88 11.49
N LEU A 14 -2.76 -1.14 12.18
CA LEU A 14 -2.52 -0.74 13.57
C LEU A 14 -2.45 -1.95 14.51
N ASP A 15 -3.32 -2.94 14.32
CA ASP A 15 -3.29 -4.18 15.10
C ASP A 15 -1.99 -4.97 14.87
N ALA A 16 -1.48 -4.97 13.63
CA ALA A 16 -0.21 -5.60 13.29
C ALA A 16 0.99 -4.86 13.93
N GLU A 17 1.00 -3.53 13.92
CA GLU A 17 2.03 -2.74 14.62
C GLU A 17 2.01 -2.99 16.13
N GLU A 18 0.81 -3.02 16.75
CA GLU A 18 0.65 -3.33 18.18
C GLU A 18 1.12 -4.76 18.52
N ALA A 19 0.93 -5.70 17.60
CA ALA A 19 1.42 -7.07 17.72
C ALA A 19 2.94 -7.21 17.46
N GLY A 20 3.65 -6.13 17.14
CA GLY A 20 5.11 -6.10 17.00
C GLY A 20 5.62 -6.12 15.55
N ALA A 21 4.80 -5.77 14.56
CA ALA A 21 5.30 -5.60 13.20
C ALA A 21 6.24 -4.38 13.10
N ASP A 22 7.42 -4.57 12.49
CA ASP A 22 8.42 -3.50 12.29
C ASP A 22 8.09 -2.54 11.14
N GLY A 23 6.98 -2.76 10.45
CA GLY A 23 6.59 -2.04 9.24
C GLY A 23 5.36 -2.66 8.60
N ILE A 24 4.64 -1.85 7.84
CA ILE A 24 3.44 -2.28 7.11
C ILE A 24 3.71 -2.16 5.61
N THR A 25 3.58 -3.29 4.91
CA THR A 25 3.64 -3.35 3.46
C THR A 25 2.25 -3.19 2.87
N VAL A 26 2.13 -2.31 1.86
CA VAL A 26 0.88 -2.04 1.17
C VAL A 26 1.14 -1.93 -0.33
N HIS A 27 0.37 -2.67 -1.13
CA HIS A 27 0.46 -2.67 -2.60
C HIS A 27 -0.72 -1.94 -3.23
N LEU A 28 -0.49 -0.73 -3.75
CA LEU A 28 -1.49 -0.02 -4.54
C LEU A 28 -1.34 -0.42 -6.01
N ARG A 29 -2.21 -1.33 -6.45
CA ARG A 29 -2.24 -1.79 -7.83
C ARG A 29 -2.85 -0.75 -8.77
N GLU A 30 -2.44 -0.76 -10.03
CA GLU A 30 -3.04 0.08 -11.08
C GLU A 30 -4.56 -0.18 -11.20
N ASP A 31 -4.97 -1.45 -11.16
CA ASP A 31 -6.37 -1.88 -11.22
C ASP A 31 -7.16 -1.68 -9.90
N ARG A 32 -6.52 -1.16 -8.85
CA ARG A 32 -7.11 -0.92 -7.51
C ARG A 32 -7.87 -2.14 -6.96
N ARG A 33 -7.36 -3.35 -7.19
CA ARG A 33 -8.08 -4.60 -6.86
C ARG A 33 -8.41 -4.77 -5.38
N HIS A 34 -7.54 -4.31 -4.48
CA HIS A 34 -7.68 -4.50 -3.03
C HIS A 34 -7.50 -3.17 -2.28
N ILE A 35 -6.27 -2.68 -2.21
CA ILE A 35 -5.92 -1.40 -1.60
C ILE A 35 -6.40 -0.27 -2.50
N GLN A 36 -7.01 0.74 -1.88
CA GLN A 36 -7.41 1.98 -2.53
C GLN A 36 -6.49 3.13 -2.13
N GLU A 37 -6.47 4.21 -2.91
CA GLU A 37 -5.70 5.42 -2.57
C GLU A 37 -6.08 5.98 -1.19
N ARG A 38 -7.36 5.90 -0.83
CA ARG A 38 -7.85 6.25 0.51
C ARG A 38 -7.04 5.53 1.59
N ASP A 39 -6.85 4.23 1.43
CA ASP A 39 -6.22 3.38 2.45
C ASP A 39 -4.76 3.79 2.61
N VAL A 40 -4.05 4.03 1.50
CA VAL A 40 -2.65 4.48 1.53
C VAL A 40 -2.50 5.85 2.20
N LEU A 41 -3.39 6.80 1.88
CA LEU A 41 -3.37 8.13 2.50
C LEU A 41 -3.64 8.06 3.99
N LEU A 42 -4.62 7.27 4.42
CA LEU A 42 -4.91 7.09 5.85
C LEU A 42 -3.76 6.39 6.57
N LEU A 43 -3.18 5.33 5.98
CA LEU A 43 -2.03 4.63 6.54
C LEU A 43 -0.83 5.57 6.72
N LYS A 44 -0.57 6.45 5.75
CA LYS A 44 0.51 7.45 5.87
C LYS A 44 0.36 8.31 7.12
N ASP A 45 -0.87 8.67 7.48
CA ASP A 45 -1.14 9.55 8.61
C ASP A 45 -1.17 8.82 9.97
N VAL A 46 -1.43 7.51 10.00
CA VAL A 46 -1.63 6.76 11.26
C VAL A 46 -0.54 5.77 11.63
N LEU A 47 0.24 5.28 10.67
CA LEU A 47 1.31 4.30 10.93
C LEU A 47 2.34 4.88 11.91
N GLN A 48 2.64 4.13 12.96
CA GLN A 48 3.65 4.52 13.95
C GLN A 48 5.05 4.00 13.59
N THR A 49 5.13 3.00 12.72
CA THR A 49 6.37 2.44 12.19
C THR A 49 6.66 3.02 10.80
N ARG A 50 6.96 2.18 9.80
CA ARG A 50 7.36 2.55 8.45
C ARG A 50 6.46 1.88 7.42
N MET A 51 6.03 2.68 6.45
CA MET A 51 5.33 2.18 5.27
C MET A 51 6.34 1.63 4.25
N ASN A 52 6.11 0.39 3.80
CA ASN A 52 6.71 -0.16 2.59
C ASN A 52 5.67 -0.14 1.47
N PHE A 53 5.85 0.76 0.50
CA PHE A 53 4.90 0.96 -0.59
C PHE A 53 5.30 0.14 -1.81
N GLU A 54 4.52 -0.91 -2.09
CA GLU A 54 4.63 -1.71 -3.31
C GLU A 54 3.82 -1.05 -4.44
N MET A 55 4.44 -0.93 -5.61
CA MET A 55 3.82 -0.33 -6.80
C MET A 55 4.48 -0.80 -8.10
N GLY A 56 3.70 -0.82 -9.19
CA GLY A 56 4.21 -0.91 -10.56
C GLY A 56 4.97 0.34 -11.00
N VAL A 57 5.87 0.19 -11.96
CA VAL A 57 6.71 1.29 -12.47
C VAL A 57 5.96 2.09 -13.54
N THR A 58 5.00 2.92 -13.10
CA THR A 58 4.26 3.84 -13.97
C THR A 58 4.40 5.28 -13.50
N GLU A 59 4.28 6.24 -14.42
CA GLU A 59 4.34 7.68 -14.07
C GLU A 59 3.27 8.08 -13.05
N GLU A 60 2.07 7.51 -13.14
CA GLU A 60 1.00 7.74 -12.17
C GLU A 60 1.43 7.29 -10.76
N MET A 61 1.98 6.08 -10.65
CA MET A 61 2.40 5.53 -9.36
C MET A 61 3.63 6.26 -8.80
N LEU A 62 4.57 6.67 -9.66
CA LEU A 62 5.74 7.45 -9.26
C LEU A 62 5.31 8.80 -8.69
N ALA A 63 4.45 9.54 -9.40
CA ALA A 63 3.90 10.81 -8.91
C ALA A 63 3.12 10.63 -7.60
N PHE A 64 2.37 9.52 -7.47
CA PHE A 64 1.67 9.21 -6.23
C PHE A 64 2.67 8.93 -5.08
N ALA A 65 3.70 8.13 -5.32
CA ALA A 65 4.77 7.82 -4.36
C ALA A 65 5.51 9.08 -3.91
N GLU A 66 5.83 10.00 -4.82
CA GLU A 66 6.46 11.30 -4.50
C GLU A 66 5.59 12.16 -3.58
N ARG A 67 4.26 12.09 -3.74
CA ARG A 67 3.31 12.79 -2.87
C ARG A 67 3.21 12.16 -1.49
N ILE A 68 3.17 10.82 -1.41
CA ILE A 68 3.04 10.13 -0.13
C ILE A 68 4.37 10.04 0.63
N ARG A 69 5.51 10.04 -0.06
CA ARG A 69 6.87 9.94 0.51
C ARG A 69 7.00 8.78 1.51
N PRO A 70 6.79 7.52 1.09
CA PRO A 70 6.85 6.40 2.00
C PRO A 70 8.31 6.16 2.42
N ALA A 71 8.52 5.55 3.58
CA ALA A 71 9.87 5.29 4.08
C ALA A 71 10.62 4.27 3.21
N HIS A 72 9.90 3.27 2.68
CA HIS A 72 10.44 2.30 1.72
C HIS A 72 9.52 2.19 0.50
N ILE A 73 10.12 1.89 -0.66
CA ILE A 73 9.42 1.59 -1.91
C ILE A 73 9.95 0.25 -2.43
N CYS A 74 9.03 -0.61 -2.85
CA CYS A 74 9.32 -1.86 -3.54
C CYS A 74 8.67 -1.82 -4.93
N LEU A 75 9.48 -1.82 -5.98
CA LEU A 75 8.99 -1.81 -7.35
C LEU A 75 8.66 -3.25 -7.76
N VAL A 76 7.39 -3.50 -8.06
CA VAL A 76 6.90 -4.84 -8.38
C VAL A 76 6.34 -4.88 -9.82
N PRO A 77 6.53 -5.99 -10.52
CA PRO A 77 5.92 -6.20 -11.83
C PRO A 77 4.38 -6.32 -11.71
N GLU A 78 3.63 -5.53 -12.47
CA GLU A 78 2.16 -5.50 -12.44
C GLU A 78 1.50 -5.94 -13.76
N THR A 79 2.21 -5.81 -14.88
CA THR A 79 1.68 -6.20 -16.19
C THR A 79 1.99 -7.66 -16.51
N ARG A 80 1.18 -8.31 -17.36
CA ARG A 80 1.42 -9.70 -17.81
C ARG A 80 2.78 -9.90 -18.51
N GLN A 81 3.40 -8.83 -19.00
CA GLN A 81 4.71 -8.86 -19.66
C GLN A 81 5.86 -8.90 -18.65
N GLU A 82 5.57 -8.57 -17.39
CA GLU A 82 6.52 -8.62 -16.31
C GLU A 82 6.29 -9.92 -15.51
N LEU A 83 7.32 -10.76 -15.46
CA LEU A 83 7.16 -12.21 -15.54
C LEU A 83 6.58 -12.94 -14.31
N THR A 84 6.36 -12.31 -13.15
CA THR A 84 5.61 -12.84 -11.97
C THR A 84 5.53 -11.75 -10.90
N THR A 85 4.44 -11.64 -10.11
CA THR A 85 4.40 -10.79 -8.89
C THR A 85 5.20 -11.41 -7.75
#